data_AF-A0A9N7YUQ0-F1
#
_entry.id   AF-A0A9N7YUQ0-F1
#
_cell.length_a   1.000
_cell.length_b   1.000
_cell.length_c   1.000
_cell.angle_alpha   90.00
_cell.angle_beta   90.00
_cell.angle_gamma   90.00
#
_symmetry.space_group_name_H-M   'P 1'
#
loop_
_entity.id
_entity.type
_entity.pdbx_description
1 polymer ?
#
loop_
_entity_poly.entity_id
_entity_poly.type
_entity_poly.pdbx_seq_one_letter_code
_entity_poly.pdbx_strand_id
1 'polypeptide(L)'
;MDKRRWPPAPPPSSALCGKDIDECAERLIECHNHSRCVNLPGWYHCECRSGFHDNGSYLLDGSSCIEGLMKKERPDMKTYWIQALGSGYGDRM
;
A
#
# COMPACT_ATOMS: atom_id res chain seq x y z
N MET A 1 26.54 8.36 -45.31
CA MET A 1 25.96 7.38 -44.37
C MET A 1 25.97 8.02 -43.00
N ASP A 2 24.92 8.79 -42.65
CA ASP A 2 24.88 9.54 -41.39
C ASP A 2 23.66 9.11 -40.58
N LYS A 3 23.91 8.27 -39.57
CA LYS A 3 22.91 7.66 -38.68
C LYS A 3 22.31 8.68 -37.70
N ARG A 4 21.61 9.70 -38.19
CA ARG A 4 20.85 10.68 -37.38
C ARG A 4 19.33 10.54 -37.51
N ARG A 5 18.85 9.34 -37.85
CA ARG A 5 17.43 9.00 -37.83
C ARG A 5 17.24 7.64 -37.15
N TRP A 6 17.48 7.61 -35.85
CA TRP A 6 16.99 6.59 -34.91
C TRP A 6 15.91 7.28 -34.06
N PRO A 7 14.79 6.61 -33.73
CA PRO A 7 13.54 7.21 -33.26
C PRO A 7 13.72 8.22 -32.12
N PRO A 8 12.83 9.22 -32.00
CA PRO A 8 12.81 10.04 -30.80
C PRO A 8 12.69 9.11 -29.59
N ALA A 9 13.64 9.23 -28.65
CA ALA A 9 13.49 8.60 -27.35
C ALA A 9 12.13 9.02 -26.76
N PRO A 10 11.39 8.12 -26.09
CA PRO A 10 10.21 8.53 -25.35
C PRO A 10 10.61 9.64 -24.36
N PRO A 11 9.80 10.69 -24.21
CA PRO A 11 10.15 11.83 -23.36
C PRO A 11 10.45 11.35 -21.93
N PRO A 12 11.37 12.02 -21.19
CA PRO A 12 11.47 11.80 -19.75
C PRO A 12 10.08 12.09 -19.17
N SER A 13 9.61 11.09 -18.45
CA SER A 13 8.25 10.85 -18.02
C SER A 13 7.73 11.92 -17.06
N SER A 14 7.44 13.15 -17.51
CA SER A 14 6.54 14.09 -16.81
C SER A 14 6.33 15.49 -17.38
N ALA A 15 7.12 16.04 -18.31
CA ALA A 15 7.04 17.50 -18.54
C ALA A 15 6.95 18.02 -19.99
N LEU A 16 7.01 17.17 -21.04
CA LEU A 16 7.10 17.67 -22.43
C LEU A 16 6.12 17.05 -23.45
N CYS A 17 5.07 16.37 -23.01
CA CYS A 17 3.91 16.06 -23.86
C CYS A 17 2.66 16.16 -22.98
N GLY A 18 1.78 17.12 -23.26
CA GLY A 18 0.76 17.66 -22.33
C GLY A 18 -0.39 16.74 -21.92
N LYS A 19 -0.24 15.42 -22.03
CA LYS A 19 -1.20 14.45 -21.50
C LYS A 19 -0.45 13.40 -20.70
N ASP A 20 -0.68 13.41 -19.40
CA ASP A 20 -0.33 12.33 -18.50
C ASP A 20 -1.06 11.05 -18.90
N ILE A 21 -0.35 9.92 -18.90
CA ILE A 21 -0.94 8.61 -19.16
C ILE A 21 -1.20 8.02 -17.79
N ASP A 22 -2.46 7.76 -17.45
CA ASP A 22 -2.79 7.09 -16.20
C ASP A 22 -2.58 5.58 -16.34
N GLU A 23 -1.36 5.11 -16.03
CA GLU A 23 -1.03 3.70 -16.17
C GLU A 23 -1.83 2.80 -15.21
N CYS A 24 -2.37 3.36 -14.12
CA CYS A 24 -3.25 2.67 -13.19
C CYS A 24 -4.65 2.44 -13.78
N ALA A 25 -5.23 3.46 -14.44
CA ALA A 25 -6.54 3.36 -15.09
C ALA A 25 -6.50 2.48 -16.33
N GLU A 26 -5.41 2.54 -17.10
CA GLU A 26 -5.17 1.70 -18.27
C GLU A 26 -4.73 0.27 -17.89
N ARG A 27 -4.54 -0.01 -16.59
CA ARG A 27 -4.10 -1.31 -16.05
C ARG A 27 -2.79 -1.80 -16.67
N LEU A 28 -1.92 -0.86 -17.04
CA LEU A 28 -0.59 -1.14 -17.58
C LEU A 28 0.38 -1.56 -16.47
N ILE A 29 0.09 -1.17 -15.23
CA ILE A 29 0.84 -1.53 -14.03
C ILE A 29 -0.03 -2.36 -13.09
N GLU A 30 0.53 -3.48 -12.64
CA GLU A 30 -0.06 -4.31 -11.58
C GLU A 30 0.84 -4.25 -10.34
N CYS A 31 0.36 -3.54 -9.32
CA CYS A 31 1.03 -3.49 -8.03
C CYS A 31 0.77 -4.77 -7.22
N HIS A 32 1.72 -5.15 -6.37
CA HIS A 32 1.64 -6.35 -5.55
C HIS A 32 0.44 -6.33 -4.58
N ASN A 33 -0.01 -7.51 -4.14
CA ASN A 33 -1.30 -7.78 -3.50
C ASN A 33 -1.66 -6.87 -2.29
N HIS A 34 -0.67 -6.30 -1.62
CA HIS A 34 -0.82 -5.45 -0.44
C HIS A 34 -0.68 -3.95 -0.73
N SER A 35 -0.66 -3.59 -2.00
CA SER A 35 -0.49 -2.22 -2.47
C SER A 35 -1.57 -1.84 -3.50
N ARG A 36 -1.64 -0.56 -3.82
CA ARG A 36 -2.55 0.05 -4.78
C ARG A 36 -1.74 0.98 -5.68
N CYS A 37 -2.00 0.91 -6.98
CA CYS A 37 -1.45 1.85 -7.95
C CYS A 37 -2.02 3.25 -7.72
N VAL A 38 -1.14 4.24 -7.60
CA VAL A 38 -1.49 5.66 -7.54
C VAL A 38 -0.82 6.36 -8.72
N ASN A 39 -1.65 6.95 -9.60
CA ASN A 39 -1.19 7.72 -10.73
C ASN A 39 -0.71 9.10 -10.29
N LEU A 40 0.42 9.55 -10.83
CA LEU A 40 1.01 10.86 -10.59
C LEU A 40 1.42 11.48 -11.94
N PRO A 41 1.50 12.82 -12.06
CA PRO A 41 1.88 13.43 -13.32
C PRO A 41 3.26 12.96 -13.82
N GLY A 42 3.25 12.15 -14.88
CA GLY A 42 4.38 11.52 -15.54
C GLY A 42 4.90 10.24 -14.91
N TRP A 43 4.35 9.77 -13.81
CA TRP A 43 4.83 8.54 -13.17
C TRP A 43 3.76 7.91 -12.28
N TYR A 44 3.99 6.69 -11.85
CA TYR A 44 3.10 6.01 -10.91
C TYR A 44 3.88 5.55 -9.68
N HIS A 45 3.15 5.27 -8.62
CA HIS A 45 3.70 4.69 -7.40
C HIS A 45 2.73 3.66 -6.82
N CYS A 46 3.26 2.51 -6.38
CA CYS A 46 2.49 1.52 -5.64
C CYS A 46 2.47 1.86 -4.15
N GLU A 47 1.34 2.38 -3.66
CA GLU A 47 1.11 2.77 -2.26
C GLU A 47 0.62 1.55 -1.44
N CYS A 48 1.15 1.33 -0.24
CA CYS A 48 0.66 0.27 0.64
C CYS A 48 -0.80 0.52 1.07
N ARG A 49 -1.61 -0.55 1.05
CA ARG A 49 -3.02 -0.48 1.49
C ARG A 49 -3.11 -0.16 2.99
N SER A 50 -4.25 0.35 3.43
CA SER A 50 -4.51 0.61 4.84
C SER A 50 -4.22 -0.63 5.70
N GLY A 51 -3.40 -0.48 6.74
CA GLY A 51 -2.94 -1.59 7.56
C GLY A 51 -1.67 -2.27 7.07
N PHE A 52 -1.08 -1.82 5.97
CA PHE A 52 0.22 -2.26 5.48
C PHE A 52 1.21 -1.09 5.49
N HIS A 53 2.50 -1.40 5.63
CA HIS A 53 3.59 -0.43 5.60
C HIS A 53 4.82 -1.07 4.98
N ASP A 54 5.76 -0.25 4.52
CA ASP A 54 7.07 -0.73 4.10
C ASP A 54 8.02 -0.78 5.31
N ASN A 55 8.89 -1.80 5.36
CA ASN A 55 9.89 -1.93 6.43
C ASN A 55 11.13 -1.05 6.16
N GLY A 56 10.94 0.16 5.63
CA GLY A 56 12.01 1.05 5.18
C GLY A 56 12.72 0.59 3.90
N SER A 57 12.17 -0.39 3.18
CA SER A 57 12.67 -0.86 1.90
C SER A 57 11.59 -0.71 0.84
N TYR A 58 11.45 0.48 0.25
CA TYR A 58 10.45 0.72 -0.77
C TYR A 58 10.82 -0.01 -2.09
N LEU A 59 9.94 -0.90 -2.56
CA LEU A 59 10.04 -1.51 -3.89
C LEU A 59 8.95 -0.94 -4.79
N LEU A 60 9.32 -0.58 -6.03
CA LEU A 60 8.45 0.12 -6.97
C LEU A 60 7.15 -0.64 -7.30
N ASP A 61 7.20 -1.98 -7.24
CA ASP A 61 6.06 -2.86 -7.48
C ASP A 61 5.12 -3.01 -6.26
N GLY A 62 5.46 -2.40 -5.11
CA GLY A 62 4.69 -2.52 -3.88
C GLY A 62 4.82 -3.86 -3.16
N SER A 63 5.75 -4.73 -3.57
CA SER A 63 6.03 -6.01 -2.89
C SER A 63 6.62 -5.83 -1.49
N SER A 64 7.14 -4.64 -1.18
CA SER A 64 7.63 -4.27 0.14
C SER A 64 6.56 -4.05 1.20
N CYS A 65 5.28 -4.00 0.81
CA CYS A 65 4.17 -3.77 1.73
C CYS A 65 3.93 -5.00 2.62
N ILE A 66 4.34 -4.88 3.88
CA ILE A 66 4.11 -5.88 4.92
C ILE A 66 2.91 -5.48 5.77
N GLU A 67 2.17 -6.46 6.27
CA GLU A 67 1.05 -6.21 7.18
C GLU A 67 1.61 -5.47 8.40
N GLY A 68 1.21 -4.21 8.53
CA GLY A 68 1.32 -3.51 9.78
C GLY A 68 0.42 -4.25 10.72
N LEU A 69 1.01 -4.80 11.78
CA LEU A 69 0.28 -5.13 12.99
C LEU A 69 -0.26 -3.80 13.56
N MET A 70 -1.22 -3.16 12.88
CA MET A 70 -2.31 -2.47 13.53
C MET A 70 -2.80 -3.51 14.49
N LYS A 71 -2.35 -3.37 15.75
CA LYS A 71 -2.63 -4.27 16.84
C LYS A 71 -4.08 -4.66 16.63
N LYS A 72 -4.36 -5.90 16.17
CA LYS A 72 -5.68 -6.49 16.34
C LYS A 72 -6.00 -6.09 17.74
N GLU A 73 -6.95 -5.16 17.88
CA GLU A 73 -7.25 -4.56 19.17
C GLU A 73 -7.29 -5.74 20.10
N ARG A 74 -6.38 -5.75 21.09
CA ARG A 74 -6.35 -6.81 22.10
C ARG A 74 -7.81 -7.06 22.42
N PRO A 75 -8.36 -8.27 22.19
CA PRO A 75 -9.79 -8.50 22.33
C PRO A 75 -10.14 -7.88 23.67
N ASP A 76 -10.88 -6.78 23.58
CA ASP A 76 -11.26 -5.88 24.66
C ASP A 76 -10.40 -5.95 25.95
N MET A 77 -9.74 -4.84 26.28
CA MET A 77 -9.25 -4.59 27.66
C MET A 77 -10.41 -4.49 28.68
N LYS A 78 -11.55 -5.17 28.43
CA LYS A 78 -12.65 -5.41 29.34
C LYS A 78 -12.69 -6.88 29.82
N THR A 79 -12.09 -7.83 29.10
CA THR A 79 -12.09 -9.26 29.48
C THR A 79 -11.04 -9.60 30.54
N TYR A 80 -9.94 -8.84 30.67
CA TYR A 80 -8.86 -9.15 31.61
C TYR A 80 -9.02 -8.60 33.04
N TRP A 81 -10.14 -7.92 33.35
CA TRP A 81 -10.46 -7.53 34.74
C TRP A 81 -11.36 -8.54 35.47
N ILE A 82 -11.89 -9.58 34.78
CA ILE A 82 -12.83 -10.55 35.39
C ILE A 82 -12.14 -11.83 35.93
N GLN A 83 -10.81 -11.86 36.03
CA GLN A 83 -10.08 -13.01 36.60
C GLN A 83 -9.22 -12.68 37.82
N ALA A 84 -9.26 -11.44 38.32
CA ALA A 84 -8.36 -11.01 39.41
C ALA A 84 -9.07 -10.57 40.70
N LEU A 85 -10.40 -10.69 40.82
CA LEU A 85 -11.09 -10.47 42.09
C LEU A 85 -12.11 -11.57 42.32
N GLY A 86 -11.75 -12.54 43.17
CA GLY A 86 -12.73 -13.39 43.81
C GLY A 86 -13.73 -12.53 44.59
N SER A 87 -15.01 -12.67 44.28
CA SER A 87 -16.11 -12.34 45.18
C SER A 87 -17.34 -13.09 44.71
N GLY A 88 -17.87 -13.93 45.60
CA GLY A 88 -19.14 -14.59 45.39
C GLY A 88 -20.24 -13.56 45.14
N TYR A 89 -20.96 -13.77 44.05
CA TYR A 89 -22.37 -13.43 43.95
C TYR A 89 -23.05 -14.73 43.52
N GLY A 90 -23.80 -15.33 44.45
CA GLY A 90 -24.68 -16.42 44.11
C GLY A 90 -25.83 -15.92 43.25
N ASP A 91 -26.43 -16.82 42.47
CA ASP A 91 -27.89 -16.95 42.43
C ASP A 91 -28.30 -18.22 41.67
N ARG A 92 -29.08 -19.02 42.40
CA ARG A 92 -30.21 -19.87 41.99
C ARG A 92 -30.03 -21.10 41.09
N MET A 93 -30.39 -22.20 41.76
CA MET A 93 -30.88 -23.52 41.33
C MET A 93 -29.83 -24.57 41.01
#